data_AF-A0A9W6IJ78-F1
#
_entry.id   AF-A0A9W6IJ78-F1
#
_cell.length_a   1.000
_cell.length_b   1.000
_cell.length_c   1.000
_cell.angle_alpha   90.00
_cell.angle_beta   90.00
_cell.angle_gamma   90.00
#
_symmetry.space_group_name_H-M   'P 1'
#
loop_
_entity.id
_entity.type
_entity.pdbx_description
1 polymer ?
#
loop_
_entity_poly.entity_id
_entity_poly.type
_entity_poly.pdbx_seq_one_letter_code
_entity_poly.pdbx_strand_id
1 'polypeptide(L)'
;MIRTGLVIITAAALLGGCFYSDRALIGRFSADFPLEEGLYAHTPNHPDGRPFDRPMWTGYVEHRGGRYHSGVANFPHEGVRLREIAPGLYAGMRQNDDVWLYGLVYVYEGGVAAYHQPQCDDLAEADRNRYEIFENEVEPGTCRLEDWDVLEAVLLSYVAGFDGELPVDGVYRRVEE
;
A
#
# COMPACT_ATOMS: atom_id res chain seq x y z
N MET A 1 -23.99 -36.94 14.20
CA MET A 1 -22.54 -36.79 13.96
C MET A 1 -22.33 -35.51 13.17
N ILE A 2 -21.94 -34.44 13.86
CA ILE A 2 -21.74 -33.11 13.32
C ILE A 2 -20.39 -33.12 12.59
N ARG A 3 -20.40 -33.08 11.26
CA ARG A 3 -19.19 -32.84 10.47
C ARG A 3 -19.04 -31.33 10.34
N THR A 4 -18.09 -30.82 11.11
CA THR A 4 -17.61 -29.45 11.17
C THR A 4 -17.38 -28.92 9.75
N GLY A 5 -18.25 -28.03 9.30
CA GLY A 5 -18.01 -27.23 8.11
C GLY A 5 -16.77 -26.37 8.37
N LEU A 6 -15.79 -26.51 7.50
CA LEU A 6 -14.60 -25.66 7.47
C LEU A 6 -15.08 -24.24 7.13
N VAL A 7 -15.34 -23.45 8.17
CA VAL A 7 -15.52 -22.00 8.06
C VAL A 7 -14.14 -21.46 7.69
N ILE A 8 -13.86 -21.38 6.39
CA ILE A 8 -12.84 -20.49 5.87
C ILE A 8 -13.36 -19.11 6.21
N ILE A 9 -12.86 -18.57 7.33
CA ILE A 9 -13.16 -17.22 7.77
C ILE A 9 -12.72 -16.30 6.64
N THR A 10 -13.71 -15.72 5.99
CA THR A 10 -13.62 -14.60 5.07
C THR A 10 -13.01 -13.40 5.81
N ALA A 11 -11.70 -13.43 6.05
CA ALA A 11 -10.93 -12.31 6.56
C ALA A 11 -10.46 -11.37 5.43
N ALA A 12 -10.80 -11.69 4.18
CA ALA A 12 -10.48 -10.87 3.01
C ALA A 12 -11.45 -9.69 2.80
N ALA A 13 -12.58 -9.63 3.53
CA ALA A 13 -13.62 -8.61 3.35
C ALA A 13 -13.68 -7.53 4.46
N LEU A 14 -12.71 -7.53 5.40
CA LEU A 14 -12.62 -6.51 6.47
C LEU A 14 -11.44 -5.54 6.29
N LEU A 15 -10.79 -5.57 5.11
CA LEU A 15 -9.79 -4.59 4.66
C LEU A 15 -10.38 -3.74 3.51
N GLY A 16 -11.68 -3.46 3.60
CA GLY A 16 -12.43 -2.66 2.67
C GLY A 16 -12.06 -1.19 2.82
N GLY A 17 -11.06 -0.78 2.06
CA GLY A 17 -10.90 0.60 1.63
C GLY A 17 -9.55 0.80 0.99
N CYS A 18 -9.60 1.04 -0.30
CA CYS A 18 -8.44 1.31 -1.13
C CYS A 18 -8.86 2.30 -2.19
N PHE A 19 -7.91 3.13 -2.56
CA PHE A 19 -7.84 3.63 -3.92
C PHE A 19 -7.48 2.49 -4.86
N TYR A 20 -8.25 2.29 -5.93
CA TYR A 20 -8.01 1.21 -6.88
C TYR A 20 -8.29 1.59 -8.33
N SER A 21 -7.83 0.76 -9.27
CA SER A 21 -8.09 0.92 -10.70
C SER A 21 -8.09 -0.42 -11.44
N ASP A 22 -8.82 -0.51 -12.56
CA ASP A 22 -8.83 -1.72 -13.41
C ASP A 22 -7.53 -1.86 -14.24
N ARG A 23 -6.81 -0.76 -14.44
CA ARG A 23 -5.56 -0.69 -15.20
C ARG A 23 -4.43 -0.18 -14.34
N ALA A 24 -3.21 -0.66 -14.57
CA ALA A 24 -2.04 -0.16 -13.86
C ALA A 24 -1.79 1.33 -14.17
N LEU A 25 -1.78 2.18 -13.15
CA LEU A 25 -1.46 3.61 -13.27
C LEU A 25 0.06 3.88 -13.10
N ILE A 26 0.80 2.95 -12.48
CA ILE A 26 2.27 2.97 -12.44
C ILE A 26 2.82 1.97 -13.45
N GLY A 27 3.27 2.49 -14.59
CA GLY A 27 3.92 1.70 -15.64
C GLY A 27 5.31 1.21 -15.24
N ARG A 28 5.86 0.28 -16.04
CA ARG A 28 7.22 -0.24 -15.82
C ARG A 28 8.29 0.86 -15.89
N PHE A 29 8.12 1.83 -16.80
CA PHE A 29 9.11 2.88 -17.07
C PHE A 29 8.95 4.12 -16.20
N SER A 30 7.85 4.22 -15.46
CA SER A 30 7.58 5.29 -14.50
C SER A 30 7.69 4.79 -13.06
N ALA A 31 8.23 3.58 -12.86
CA ALA A 31 8.44 3.01 -11.54
C ALA A 31 9.81 3.42 -11.01
N ASP A 32 9.83 3.89 -9.77
CA ASP A 32 11.02 4.24 -9.02
C ASP A 32 11.45 3.10 -8.10
N PHE A 33 12.74 3.05 -7.77
CA PHE A 33 13.34 2.04 -6.89
C PHE A 33 14.12 2.68 -5.75
N PRO A 34 13.44 3.38 -4.82
CA PRO A 34 14.09 4.11 -3.73
C PRO A 34 14.69 3.19 -2.65
N LEU A 35 14.19 1.96 -2.53
CA LEU A 35 14.80 0.92 -1.69
C LEU A 35 15.84 0.15 -2.50
N GLU A 36 17.08 0.19 -2.04
CA GLU A 36 18.18 -0.61 -2.57
C GLU A 36 17.94 -2.11 -2.37
N GLU A 37 18.53 -2.94 -3.23
CA GLU A 37 18.52 -4.39 -3.05
C GLU A 37 19.26 -4.79 -1.76
N GLY A 38 18.73 -5.78 -1.04
CA GLY A 38 19.30 -6.19 0.24
C GLY A 38 18.34 -6.99 1.11
N LEU A 39 18.82 -7.37 2.31
CA LEU A 39 18.00 -8.04 3.31
C LEU A 39 17.11 -7.02 4.04
N TYR A 40 15.80 -7.28 4.08
CA TYR A 40 14.85 -6.45 4.81
C TYR A 40 14.04 -7.27 5.80
N ALA A 41 13.71 -6.65 6.92
CA ALA A 41 12.72 -7.13 7.88
C ALA A 41 11.45 -6.28 7.78
N HIS A 42 10.28 -6.94 7.72
CA HIS A 42 8.97 -6.30 7.73
C HIS A 42 8.30 -6.52 9.09
N THR A 43 7.85 -5.43 9.70
CA THR A 43 7.09 -5.42 10.94
C THR A 43 5.79 -4.66 10.70
N PRO A 44 4.63 -5.34 10.66
CA PRO A 44 3.34 -4.65 10.58
C PRO A 44 3.01 -3.97 11.91
N ASN A 45 2.08 -3.03 11.84
CA ASN A 45 1.45 -2.41 13.00
C ASN A 45 0.08 -3.05 13.26
N HIS A 46 -0.36 -2.99 14.51
CA HIS A 46 -1.71 -3.31 14.93
C HIS A 46 -2.68 -2.23 14.43
N PRO A 47 -3.99 -2.52 14.37
CA PRO A 47 -5.00 -1.51 14.01
C PRO A 47 -5.02 -0.27 14.91
N ASP A 48 -4.45 -0.36 16.12
CA ASP A 48 -4.27 0.77 17.04
C ASP A 48 -2.97 1.56 16.80
N GLY A 49 -2.25 1.26 15.72
CA GLY A 49 -0.99 1.90 15.31
C GLY A 49 0.26 1.40 16.02
N ARG A 50 0.15 0.53 17.02
CA ARG A 50 1.34 0.00 17.72
C ARG A 50 2.07 -1.04 16.85
N PRO A 51 3.41 -1.01 16.77
CA PRO A 51 4.15 -2.03 16.03
C PRO A 51 4.04 -3.40 16.71
N PHE A 52 4.12 -4.47 15.91
CA PHE A 52 4.28 -5.82 16.43
C PHE A 52 5.63 -5.96 17.15
N ASP A 53 5.70 -6.82 18.17
CA ASP A 53 6.89 -7.00 19.00
C ASP A 53 8.11 -7.56 18.24
N ARG A 54 7.90 -8.15 17.06
CA ARG A 54 8.95 -8.76 16.23
C ARG A 54 8.59 -8.69 14.74
N PRO A 55 9.60 -8.72 13.85
CA PRO A 55 9.35 -8.88 12.42
C PRO A 55 8.49 -10.10 12.12
N MET A 56 7.51 -9.94 11.24
CA MET A 56 6.68 -11.04 10.73
C MET A 56 7.25 -11.67 9.46
N TRP A 57 8.14 -10.95 8.78
CA TRP A 57 8.79 -11.42 7.57
C TRP A 57 10.21 -10.87 7.48
N THR A 58 11.14 -11.66 6.93
CA THR A 58 12.51 -11.24 6.64
C THR A 58 12.98 -11.95 5.38
N GLY A 59 13.54 -11.20 4.44
CA GLY A 59 13.98 -11.75 3.16
C GLY A 59 14.77 -10.76 2.32
N TYR A 60 15.56 -11.29 1.39
CA TYR A 60 16.28 -10.49 0.42
C TYR A 60 15.28 -9.92 -0.60
N VAL A 61 15.25 -8.61 -0.73
CA VAL A 61 14.44 -7.87 -1.68
C VAL A 61 15.33 -7.42 -2.83
N GLU A 62 14.88 -7.70 -4.05
CA GLU A 62 15.51 -7.27 -5.29
C GLU A 62 14.49 -6.54 -6.18
N HIS A 63 14.96 -5.84 -7.20
CA HIS A 63 14.08 -5.25 -8.21
C HIS A 63 14.30 -5.89 -9.60
N ARG A 64 13.25 -6.49 -10.15
CA ARG A 64 13.30 -7.16 -11.46
C ARG A 64 12.06 -6.83 -12.28
N GLY A 65 12.25 -6.54 -13.57
CA GLY A 65 11.12 -6.26 -14.47
C GLY A 65 10.33 -5.00 -14.12
N GLY A 66 10.94 -4.10 -13.35
CA GLY A 66 10.30 -2.89 -12.84
C GLY A 66 9.30 -3.16 -11.71
N ARG A 67 9.63 -4.07 -10.80
CA ARG A 67 8.84 -4.47 -9.62
C ARG A 67 9.78 -4.96 -8.52
N TYR A 68 9.37 -4.82 -7.26
CA TYR A 68 10.05 -5.44 -6.12
C TYR A 68 9.66 -6.91 -5.97
N HIS A 69 10.64 -7.74 -5.66
CA HIS A 69 10.49 -9.20 -5.54
C HIS A 69 11.33 -9.74 -4.39
N SER A 70 10.93 -10.90 -3.87
CA SER A 70 11.75 -11.68 -2.95
C SER A 70 11.62 -13.18 -3.24
N GLY A 71 12.74 -13.91 -3.14
CA GLY A 71 12.75 -15.37 -3.20
C GLY A 71 12.19 -16.06 -1.93
N VAL A 72 12.02 -15.32 -0.84
CA VAL A 72 11.39 -15.81 0.39
C VAL A 72 9.87 -15.79 0.25
N ALA A 73 9.23 -16.91 0.60
CA ALA A 73 7.78 -17.08 0.52
C ALA A 73 7.01 -15.99 1.30
N ASN A 74 5.79 -15.72 0.85
CA ASN A 74 4.86 -14.78 1.48
C ASN A 74 5.42 -13.35 1.65
N PHE A 75 6.22 -12.86 0.70
CA PHE A 75 6.64 -11.46 0.69
C PHE A 75 5.40 -10.54 0.66
N PRO A 76 5.17 -9.70 1.71
CA PRO A 76 3.89 -9.01 1.86
C PRO A 76 3.55 -8.01 0.75
N HIS A 77 4.54 -7.50 0.02
CA HIS A 77 4.35 -6.53 -1.07
C HIS A 77 4.98 -7.01 -2.38
N GLU A 78 4.89 -8.32 -2.62
CA GLU A 78 5.33 -8.94 -3.89
C GLU A 78 4.78 -8.19 -5.11
N GLY A 79 5.68 -7.84 -6.02
CA GLY A 79 5.32 -7.20 -7.28
C GLY A 79 4.98 -5.71 -7.20
N VAL A 80 5.17 -5.05 -6.04
CA VAL A 80 4.87 -3.62 -5.88
C VAL A 80 5.74 -2.75 -6.79
N ARG A 81 5.15 -1.67 -7.28
CA ARG A 81 5.83 -0.54 -7.94
C ARG A 81 5.67 0.70 -7.12
N LEU A 82 6.70 1.53 -7.07
CA LEU A 82 6.65 2.83 -6.43
C LEU A 82 6.74 3.92 -7.50
N ARG A 83 6.12 5.07 -7.26
CA ARG A 83 6.36 6.29 -8.04
C ARG A 83 6.33 7.50 -7.11
N GLU A 84 7.36 8.32 -7.15
CA GLU A 84 7.49 9.48 -6.27
C GLU A 84 6.39 10.51 -6.58
N ILE A 85 5.74 11.01 -5.53
CA ILE A 85 4.70 12.06 -5.60
C ILE A 85 5.08 13.31 -4.80
N ALA A 86 6.02 13.19 -3.86
CA ALA A 86 6.70 14.28 -3.16
C ALA A 86 8.04 13.75 -2.61
N PRO A 87 9.00 14.60 -2.22
CA PRO A 87 10.31 14.15 -1.73
C PRO A 87 10.21 13.08 -0.63
N GLY A 88 10.67 11.87 -0.93
CA GLY A 88 10.64 10.73 0.01
C GLY A 88 9.25 10.09 0.21
N LEU A 89 8.23 10.54 -0.51
CA LEU A 89 6.87 10.01 -0.48
C LEU A 89 6.50 9.43 -1.86
N TYR A 90 6.08 8.17 -1.86
CA TYR A 90 5.77 7.41 -3.05
C TYR A 90 4.34 6.91 -3.01
N ALA A 91 3.69 6.91 -4.18
CA ALA A 91 2.53 6.06 -4.42
C ALA A 91 3.02 4.62 -4.63
N GLY A 92 2.53 3.69 -3.83
CA GLY A 92 2.77 2.26 -3.99
C GLY A 92 1.62 1.60 -4.75
N MET A 93 1.91 0.84 -5.80
CA MET A 93 0.92 0.12 -6.59
C MET A 93 1.19 -1.39 -6.55
N ARG A 94 0.19 -2.17 -6.13
CA ARG A 94 0.23 -3.63 -6.12
C ARG A 94 -1.01 -4.20 -6.81
N GLN A 95 -0.85 -5.34 -7.47
CA GLN A 95 -1.99 -6.07 -8.03
C GLN A 95 -2.72 -6.86 -6.92
N ASN A 96 -4.04 -6.81 -6.93
CA ASN A 96 -4.89 -7.65 -6.11
C ASN A 96 -6.03 -8.20 -6.99
N ASP A 97 -6.01 -9.50 -7.25
CA ASP A 97 -6.89 -10.14 -8.24
C ASP A 97 -6.90 -9.40 -9.59
N ASP A 98 -8.06 -8.90 -10.01
CA ASP A 98 -8.27 -8.22 -11.30
C ASP A 98 -8.08 -6.68 -11.21
N VAL A 99 -7.73 -6.15 -10.03
CA VAL A 99 -7.56 -4.70 -9.82
C VAL A 99 -6.15 -4.34 -9.33
N TRP A 100 -5.83 -3.06 -9.43
CA TRP A 100 -4.61 -2.45 -8.91
C TRP A 100 -4.96 -1.61 -7.71
N LEU A 101 -4.31 -1.87 -6.57
CA LEU A 101 -4.47 -1.12 -5.33
C LEU A 101 -3.36 -0.09 -5.19
N TYR A 102 -3.68 1.05 -4.57
CA TYR A 102 -2.75 2.13 -4.32
C TYR A 102 -2.64 2.45 -2.83
N GLY A 103 -1.41 2.66 -2.39
CA GLY A 103 -1.07 3.09 -1.03
C GLY A 103 0.03 4.13 -1.00
N LEU A 104 0.40 4.55 0.20
CA LEU A 104 1.47 5.50 0.46
C LEU A 104 2.69 4.77 1.00
N VAL A 105 3.88 5.16 0.55
CA VAL A 105 5.16 4.66 1.06
C VAL A 105 6.08 5.83 1.32
N TYR A 106 6.47 6.01 2.58
CA TYR A 106 7.51 6.94 2.99
C TYR A 106 8.84 6.21 3.02
N VAL A 107 9.82 6.72 2.29
CA VAL A 107 11.18 6.18 2.28
C VAL A 107 12.10 7.14 3.02
N TYR A 108 12.81 6.60 3.99
CA TYR A 108 13.80 7.31 4.79
C TYR A 108 15.20 6.80 4.47
N GLU A 109 16.19 7.65 4.74
CA GLU A 109 17.60 7.27 4.63
C GLU A 109 17.90 6.01 5.46
N GLY A 110 18.88 5.22 5.01
CA GLY A 110 19.27 3.97 5.68
C GLY A 110 18.40 2.76 5.32
N GLY A 111 17.55 2.85 4.28
CA GLY A 111 16.76 1.71 3.81
C GLY A 111 15.58 1.39 4.73
N VAL A 112 14.89 2.43 5.20
CA VAL A 112 13.65 2.28 5.97
C VAL A 112 12.48 2.74 5.11
N ALA A 113 11.43 1.93 5.02
CA ALA A 113 10.17 2.34 4.40
C ALA A 113 8.99 2.08 5.32
N ALA A 114 8.18 3.10 5.56
CA ALA A 114 6.89 2.96 6.22
C ALA A 114 5.78 3.03 5.18
N TYR A 115 4.72 2.25 5.33
CA TYR A 115 3.59 2.30 4.40
C TYR A 115 2.26 2.48 5.12
N HIS A 116 1.30 3.01 4.37
CA HIS A 116 -0.09 3.20 4.78
C HIS A 116 -1.02 2.89 3.61
N GLN A 117 -2.13 2.23 3.91
CA GLN A 117 -3.19 1.90 2.98
C GLN A 117 -4.39 2.84 3.22
N PRO A 118 -4.49 3.92 2.43
CA PRO A 118 -5.53 4.93 2.62
C PRO A 118 -6.92 4.36 2.33
N GLN A 119 -7.89 4.75 3.15
CA GLN A 119 -9.31 4.44 2.98
C GLN A 119 -9.99 5.61 2.24
N CYS A 120 -10.97 5.34 1.37
CA CYS A 120 -11.63 6.45 0.68
C CYS A 120 -12.45 7.35 1.62
N ASP A 121 -13.02 6.76 2.66
CA ASP A 121 -13.90 7.46 3.59
C ASP A 121 -13.14 8.48 4.44
N ASP A 122 -11.86 8.23 4.68
CA ASP A 122 -10.94 9.13 5.39
C ASP A 122 -10.54 10.36 4.56
N LEU A 123 -10.74 10.34 3.23
CA LEU A 123 -10.52 11.53 2.40
C LEU A 123 -11.63 12.56 2.67
N ALA A 124 -11.28 13.84 2.75
CA ALA A 124 -12.29 14.88 2.95
C ALA A 124 -13.33 14.87 1.82
N GLU A 125 -14.61 15.04 2.16
CA GLU A 125 -15.70 15.07 1.17
C GLU A 125 -15.49 16.14 0.10
N ALA A 126 -14.93 17.30 0.49
CA ALA A 126 -14.58 18.37 -0.45
C ALA A 126 -13.56 17.92 -1.51
N ASP A 127 -12.59 17.09 -1.14
CA ASP A 127 -11.59 16.55 -2.05
C ASP A 127 -12.18 15.44 -2.92
N ARG A 128 -13.01 14.56 -2.35
CA ARG A 128 -13.77 13.56 -3.15
C ARG A 128 -14.60 14.23 -4.23
N ASN A 129 -15.36 15.27 -3.88
CA ASN A 129 -16.17 16.04 -4.82
C ASN A 129 -15.30 16.79 -5.85
N ARG A 130 -14.16 17.35 -5.43
CA ARG A 130 -13.24 18.07 -6.32
C ARG A 130 -12.67 17.19 -7.41
N TYR A 131 -12.32 15.95 -7.08
CA TYR A 131 -11.73 15.00 -8.02
C TYR A 131 -12.77 14.12 -8.71
N GLU A 132 -14.06 14.34 -8.43
CA GLU A 132 -15.18 13.53 -8.93
C GLU A 132 -15.00 12.03 -8.63
N ILE A 133 -14.43 11.72 -7.47
CA ILE A 133 -14.24 10.36 -6.99
C ILE A 133 -15.28 10.05 -5.92
N PHE A 134 -15.97 8.93 -6.12
CA PHE A 134 -17.05 8.52 -5.24
C PHE A 134 -16.82 7.09 -4.79
N GLU A 135 -17.29 6.81 -3.58
CA GLU A 135 -17.25 5.49 -2.99
C GLU A 135 -17.98 4.49 -3.89
N ASN A 136 -17.41 3.31 -4.05
CA ASN A 136 -18.03 2.24 -4.81
C ASN A 136 -19.27 1.72 -4.07
N GLU A 137 -20.44 1.82 -4.71
CA GLU A 137 -21.71 1.35 -4.13
C GLU A 137 -21.74 -0.16 -3.83
N VAL A 138 -20.89 -0.95 -4.52
CA VAL A 138 -20.80 -2.42 -4.36
C VAL A 138 -19.79 -2.81 -3.28
N GLU A 139 -18.71 -2.05 -3.14
CA GLU A 139 -17.64 -2.29 -2.16
C GLU A 139 -17.36 -1.00 -1.37
N PRO A 140 -18.15 -0.76 -0.30
CA PRO A 140 -17.97 0.40 0.57
C PRO A 140 -16.53 0.56 1.07
N GLY A 141 -16.10 1.81 1.25
CA GLY A 141 -14.75 2.23 1.64
C GLY A 141 -13.76 2.36 0.48
N THR A 142 -14.11 1.89 -0.73
CA THR A 142 -13.21 1.90 -1.90
C THR A 142 -13.54 3.02 -2.89
N CYS A 143 -12.51 3.62 -3.49
CA CYS A 143 -12.67 4.62 -4.55
C CYS A 143 -11.87 4.27 -5.79
N ARG A 144 -12.57 4.23 -6.91
CA ARG A 144 -11.98 3.97 -8.22
C ARG A 144 -11.30 5.22 -8.75
N LEU A 145 -10.09 5.04 -9.25
CA LEU A 145 -9.28 6.07 -9.91
C LEU A 145 -8.88 5.55 -11.28
N GLU A 146 -9.06 6.36 -12.31
CA GLU A 146 -8.75 5.92 -13.68
C GLU A 146 -7.52 6.60 -14.25
N ASP A 147 -6.97 7.59 -13.58
CA ASP A 147 -5.94 8.47 -14.08
C ASP A 147 -4.82 8.69 -13.05
N TRP A 148 -3.58 8.80 -13.54
CA TRP A 148 -2.42 8.99 -12.67
C TRP A 148 -2.42 10.37 -12.01
N ASP A 149 -2.74 11.44 -12.74
CA ASP A 149 -2.69 12.80 -12.21
C ASP A 149 -3.77 12.97 -11.12
N VAL A 150 -4.92 12.33 -11.31
CA VAL A 150 -5.97 12.25 -10.28
C VAL A 150 -5.50 11.45 -9.06
N LEU A 151 -4.90 10.27 -9.25
CA LEU A 151 -4.36 9.47 -8.15
C LEU A 151 -3.33 10.25 -7.32
N GLU A 152 -2.37 10.90 -8.00
CA GLU A 152 -1.34 11.71 -7.35
C GLU A 152 -1.97 12.84 -6.53
N ALA A 153 -2.91 13.60 -7.11
CA ALA A 153 -3.59 14.68 -6.42
C ALA A 153 -4.43 14.20 -5.21
N VAL A 154 -5.08 13.05 -5.36
CA VAL A 154 -5.88 12.41 -4.30
C VAL A 154 -4.99 11.96 -3.15
N LEU A 155 -3.87 11.28 -3.43
CA LEU A 155 -2.93 10.83 -2.40
C LEU A 155 -2.28 12.01 -1.66
N LEU A 156 -1.92 13.08 -2.38
CA LEU A 156 -1.37 14.29 -1.75
C LEU A 156 -2.41 15.01 -0.88
N SER A 157 -3.68 15.06 -1.31
CA SER A 157 -4.77 15.65 -0.51
C SER A 157 -5.10 14.80 0.71
N TYR A 158 -5.07 13.47 0.56
CA TYR A 158 -5.19 12.53 1.68
C TYR A 158 -4.13 12.85 2.74
N VAL A 159 -2.85 12.88 2.36
CA VAL A 159 -1.75 13.18 3.29
C VAL A 159 -1.90 14.55 3.95
N ALA A 160 -2.32 15.57 3.21
CA ALA A 160 -2.54 16.91 3.74
C ALA A 160 -3.64 16.95 4.82
N GLY A 161 -4.62 16.04 4.77
CA GLY A 161 -5.71 15.95 5.75
C GLY A 161 -5.28 15.46 7.14
N PHE A 162 -4.11 14.81 7.26
CA PHE A 162 -3.64 14.23 8.52
C PHE A 162 -2.65 15.11 9.30
N ASP A 163 -2.31 16.31 8.82
CA ASP A 163 -1.40 17.27 9.48
C ASP A 163 -0.10 16.63 10.05
N GLY A 164 0.45 15.65 9.33
CA GLY A 164 1.67 14.93 9.73
C GLY A 164 1.46 13.71 10.63
N GLU A 165 0.24 13.43 11.09
CA GLU A 165 -0.12 12.26 11.90
C GLU A 165 -0.76 11.14 11.06
N LEU A 166 -0.19 10.84 9.89
CA LEU A 166 -0.67 9.75 9.04
C LEU A 166 -0.49 8.40 9.76
N PRO A 167 -1.50 7.51 9.76
CA PRO A 167 -1.31 6.15 10.25
C PRO A 167 -0.19 5.43 9.49
N VAL A 168 0.42 4.45 10.15
CA VAL A 168 1.42 3.57 9.56
C VAL A 168 0.95 2.14 9.79
N ASP A 169 0.80 1.39 8.70
CA ASP A 169 0.35 -0.01 8.73
C ASP A 169 1.50 -1.00 8.89
N GLY A 170 2.72 -0.56 8.57
CA GLY A 170 3.91 -1.36 8.78
C GLY A 170 5.18 -0.69 8.28
N VAL A 171 6.30 -1.30 8.65
CA VAL A 171 7.63 -0.77 8.34
C VAL A 171 8.54 -1.87 7.84
N TYR A 172 9.25 -1.57 6.75
CA TYR A 172 10.42 -2.28 6.27
C TYR A 172 11.68 -1.60 6.81
N ARG A 173 12.62 -2.40 7.30
CA ARG A 173 13.95 -1.93 7.71
C ARG A 173 15.01 -2.80 7.05
N ARG A 174 16.00 -2.17 6.44
CA ARG A 174 17.20 -2.87 5.98
C ARG A 174 17.89 -3.50 7.18
N VAL A 175 18.31 -4.74 7.01
CA VAL A 175 19.10 -5.48 7.98
C VAL A 175 20.54 -5.41 7.50
N GLU A 176 21.42 -4.81 8.29
CA GLU A 176 22.85 -4.89 8.05
C GLU A 176 23.32 -6.32 8.33
N GLU A 177 24.18 -6.87 7.45
CA GLU A 177 24.82 -8.18 7.64
C GLU A 177 25.86 -8.15 8.76
#